data_AF-A0A3R7I5C0-F1
#
_entry.id   AF-A0A3R7I5C0-F1
#
_cell.length_a   1.000
_cell.length_b   1.000
_cell.length_c   1.000
_cell.angle_alpha   90.00
_cell.angle_beta   90.00
_cell.angle_gamma   90.00
#
_symmetry.space_group_name_H-M   'P 1'
#
loop_
_entity.id
_entity.type
_entity.pdbx_description
1 polymer ?
#
loop_
_entity_poly.entity_id
_entity_poly.type
_entity_poly.pdbx_seq_one_letter_code
_entity_poly.pdbx_strand_id
1 'polypeptide(L)'
;MVQLRAHQPINLDGSIDLEAWLDHILSVDPALDREALKQACEFAREVEQQANAAQNLWAEGTSSFQIGLEIAEILADLKLDQDSLVAAVIYRDVREGKTSLKVVAEQFGAVVAKLIEGVLRMAAISNSVNPRESVVVGS
;
A
#
# COMPACT_ATOMS: atom_id res chain seq x y z
N MET A 1 -15.95 16.89 -13.12
CA MET A 1 -16.68 16.19 -12.05
C MET A 1 -15.70 15.23 -11.42
N VAL A 2 -15.28 15.48 -10.18
CA VAL A 2 -14.40 14.54 -9.45
C VAL A 2 -15.29 13.41 -8.98
N GLN A 3 -15.18 12.22 -9.59
CA GLN A 3 -15.81 11.03 -9.06
C GLN A 3 -15.13 10.73 -7.72
N LEU A 4 -15.93 10.76 -6.65
CA LEU A 4 -15.53 10.26 -5.34
C LEU A 4 -15.14 8.78 -5.56
N ARG A 5 -13.88 8.42 -5.30
CA ARG A 5 -13.40 7.03 -5.45
C ARG A 5 -14.35 6.10 -4.70
N ALA A 6 -14.69 4.98 -5.32
CA ALA A 6 -15.49 3.93 -4.70
C ALA A 6 -14.84 3.60 -3.35
N HIS A 7 -15.62 3.64 -2.27
CA HIS A 7 -15.14 3.11 -1.00
C HIS A 7 -14.78 1.64 -1.22
N GLN A 8 -13.65 1.22 -0.68
CA GLN A 8 -13.27 -0.20 -0.62
C GLN A 8 -14.45 -1.01 -0.10
N PRO A 9 -14.67 -2.22 -0.61
CA PRO A 9 -15.76 -3.05 -0.12
C PRO A 9 -15.53 -3.35 1.36
N ILE A 10 -16.54 -3.07 2.19
CA ILE A 10 -16.49 -3.23 3.64
C ILE A 10 -17.51 -4.28 4.04
N ASN A 11 -17.08 -5.22 4.89
CA ASN A 11 -17.92 -6.17 5.59
C ASN A 11 -18.88 -5.48 6.58
N LEU A 12 -19.88 -6.22 7.05
CA LEU A 12 -20.86 -5.73 8.04
C LEU A 12 -20.23 -5.31 9.37
N ASP A 13 -19.03 -5.79 9.68
CA ASP A 13 -18.27 -5.47 10.89
C ASP A 13 -17.34 -4.27 10.74
N GLY A 14 -17.32 -3.61 9.57
CA GLY A 14 -16.45 -2.48 9.28
C GLY A 14 -15.05 -2.87 8.78
N SER A 15 -14.75 -4.16 8.65
CA SER A 15 -13.49 -4.65 8.07
C SER A 15 -13.53 -4.67 6.54
N ILE A 16 -12.37 -4.67 5.88
CA ILE A 16 -12.30 -4.75 4.42
C ILE A 16 -12.72 -6.14 3.95
N ASP A 17 -13.64 -6.19 2.98
CA ASP A 17 -14.01 -7.41 2.24
C ASP A 17 -12.95 -7.69 1.18
N LEU A 18 -11.94 -8.48 1.57
CA LEU A 18 -10.81 -8.83 0.72
C LEU A 18 -11.24 -9.61 -0.54
N GLU A 19 -12.25 -10.48 -0.44
CA GLU A 19 -12.67 -11.30 -1.59
C GLU A 19 -13.34 -10.42 -2.64
N ALA A 20 -14.24 -9.51 -2.22
CA ALA A 20 -14.84 -8.54 -3.12
C ALA A 20 -13.79 -7.59 -3.75
N TRP A 21 -12.77 -7.20 -2.98
CA TRP A 21 -11.67 -6.38 -3.49
C TRP A 21 -10.86 -7.11 -4.57
N LEU A 22 -10.49 -8.37 -4.33
CA LEU A 22 -9.76 -9.21 -5.30
C LEU A 22 -10.59 -9.40 -6.58
N ASP A 23 -11.88 -9.67 -6.44
CA ASP A 23 -12.79 -9.84 -7.58
C ASP A 23 -12.90 -8.54 -8.40
N HIS A 24 -12.91 -7.39 -7.73
CA HIS A 24 -12.88 -6.08 -8.41
C HIS A 24 -11.57 -5.88 -9.19
N ILE A 25 -10.41 -6.11 -8.56
CA ILE A 25 -9.11 -5.95 -9.22
C ILE A 25 -8.97 -6.85 -10.46
N LEU A 26 -9.44 -8.10 -10.37
CA LEU A 26 -9.42 -9.03 -11.50
C LEU A 26 -10.44 -8.67 -12.58
N SER A 27 -11.54 -8.00 -12.22
CA SER A 27 -12.46 -7.45 -13.22
C SER A 27 -11.81 -6.33 -14.03
N VAL A 28 -10.91 -5.56 -13.40
CA VAL A 28 -10.12 -4.53 -14.07
C VAL A 28 -9.06 -5.20 -14.94
N ASP A 29 -8.25 -6.10 -14.40
CA ASP A 29 -7.23 -6.84 -15.15
C ASP A 29 -7.25 -8.35 -14.86
N PRO A 30 -7.86 -9.16 -15.75
CA PRO A 30 -7.95 -10.62 -15.57
C PRO A 30 -6.62 -11.36 -15.69
N ALA A 31 -5.54 -10.69 -16.13
CA ALA A 31 -4.22 -11.32 -16.26
C ALA A 31 -3.45 -11.37 -14.92
N LEU A 32 -3.93 -10.66 -13.90
CA LEU A 32 -3.34 -10.66 -12.57
C LEU A 32 -3.50 -12.01 -11.88
N ASP A 33 -2.52 -12.36 -11.07
CA ASP A 33 -2.56 -13.56 -10.23
C ASP A 33 -3.30 -13.23 -8.92
N ARG A 34 -4.54 -13.73 -8.83
CA ARG A 34 -5.41 -13.60 -7.66
C ARG A 34 -4.75 -14.09 -6.39
N GLU A 35 -4.08 -15.23 -6.45
CA GLU A 35 -3.54 -15.91 -5.27
C GLU A 35 -2.32 -15.15 -4.76
N ALA A 36 -1.45 -14.68 -5.66
CA ALA A 36 -0.33 -13.83 -5.29
C ALA A 36 -0.78 -12.50 -4.66
N LEU A 37 -1.84 -11.87 -5.19
CA LEU A 37 -2.42 -10.67 -4.57
C LEU A 37 -3.02 -10.97 -3.20
N LYS A 38 -3.76 -12.07 -3.08
CA LYS A 38 -4.35 -12.51 -1.81
C LYS A 38 -3.28 -12.69 -0.73
N GLN A 39 -2.18 -13.37 -1.06
CA GLN A 39 -1.05 -13.57 -0.14
C GLN A 39 -0.43 -12.24 0.31
N ALA A 40 -0.27 -11.28 -0.61
CA ALA A 40 0.23 -9.95 -0.26
C ALA A 40 -0.73 -9.19 0.68
N CYS A 41 -2.03 -9.28 0.43
CA CYS A 41 -3.05 -8.64 1.26
C CYS A 41 -3.12 -9.26 2.67
N GLU A 42 -3.10 -10.59 2.75
CA GLU A 42 -3.10 -11.31 4.04
C GLU A 42 -1.85 -10.98 4.85
N PHE A 43 -0.67 -10.96 4.20
CA PHE A 43 0.58 -10.56 4.82
C PHE A 43 0.53 -9.13 5.37
N ALA A 44 0.09 -8.15 4.56
CA ALA A 44 0.03 -6.76 4.99
C ALA A 44 -0.94 -6.56 6.17
N ARG A 45 -2.10 -7.22 6.13
CA ARG A 45 -3.06 -7.22 7.23
C ARG A 45 -2.47 -7.83 8.50
N GLU A 46 -1.75 -8.94 8.40
CA GLU A 46 -1.12 -9.59 9.54
C GLU A 46 -0.02 -8.71 10.16
N VAL A 47 0.85 -8.13 9.33
CA VAL A 47 1.92 -7.22 9.76
C VAL A 47 1.35 -6.01 10.50
N GLU A 48 0.28 -5.40 9.98
CA GLU A 48 -0.41 -4.30 10.65
C GLU A 48 -0.98 -4.73 12.02
N GLN A 49 -1.67 -5.87 12.08
CA GLN A 49 -2.26 -6.37 13.32
C GLN A 49 -1.19 -6.64 14.40
N GLN A 50 -0.07 -7.26 14.01
CA GLN A 50 1.04 -7.52 14.92
C GLN A 50 1.68 -6.23 15.43
N ALA A 51 1.88 -5.23 14.56
CA ALA A 51 2.43 -3.94 14.95
C ALA A 51 1.51 -3.18 15.92
N ASN A 52 0.20 -3.16 15.65
CA ASN A 52 -0.80 -2.53 16.51
C ASN A 52 -0.84 -3.18 17.91
N ALA A 53 -0.81 -4.51 17.96
CA ALA A 53 -0.77 -5.26 19.21
C ALA A 53 0.51 -4.96 20.02
N ALA A 54 1.67 -4.91 19.36
CA ALA A 54 2.95 -4.62 20.02
C ALA A 54 3.03 -3.20 20.60
N GLN A 55 2.35 -2.23 19.98
CA GLN A 55 2.40 -0.83 20.38
C GLN A 55 1.21 -0.41 21.27
N ASN A 56 0.31 -1.33 21.65
CA ASN A 56 -0.97 -1.05 22.31
C ASN A 56 -1.79 0.05 21.58
N LEU A 57 -1.60 0.19 20.27
CA LEU A 57 -2.32 1.16 19.46
C LEU A 57 -3.63 0.52 19.01
N TRP A 58 -4.73 0.98 19.59
CA TRP A 58 -6.07 0.60 19.15
C TRP A 58 -6.51 1.64 18.12
N ALA A 59 -6.22 1.37 16.84
CA ALA A 59 -6.83 2.02 15.67
C ALA A 59 -6.80 3.57 15.57
N GLU A 60 -6.01 4.29 16.36
CA GLU A 60 -5.96 5.78 16.30
C GLU A 60 -5.21 6.33 15.07
N GLY A 61 -4.78 5.49 14.13
CA GLY A 61 -4.05 5.88 12.92
C GLY A 61 -4.66 5.31 11.64
N THR A 62 -4.35 5.94 10.50
CA THR A 62 -4.79 5.47 9.17
C THR A 62 -4.14 4.13 8.84
N SER A 63 -4.95 3.09 8.61
CA SER A 63 -4.48 1.73 8.31
C SER A 63 -3.48 1.71 7.15
N SER A 64 -2.32 1.09 7.37
CA SER A 64 -1.31 0.87 6.33
C SER A 64 -1.86 -0.06 5.25
N PHE A 65 -2.60 -1.09 5.67
CA PHE A 65 -3.22 -2.06 4.77
C PHE A 65 -4.26 -1.39 3.86
N GLN A 66 -5.20 -0.63 4.44
CA GLN A 66 -6.21 0.11 3.68
C GLN A 66 -5.59 1.02 2.62
N ILE A 67 -4.59 1.81 3.01
CA ILE A 67 -3.90 2.69 2.05
C ILE A 67 -3.16 1.89 0.97
N GLY A 68 -2.55 0.75 1.32
CA GLY A 68 -1.91 -0.14 0.35
C GLY A 68 -2.89 -0.61 -0.73
N LEU A 69 -4.10 -1.01 -0.33
CA LEU A 69 -5.16 -1.41 -1.27
C LEU A 69 -5.62 -0.24 -2.16
N GLU A 70 -5.78 0.97 -1.61
CA GLU A 70 -6.14 2.16 -2.41
C GLU A 70 -5.07 2.47 -3.47
N ILE A 71 -3.79 2.33 -3.12
CA ILE A 71 -2.69 2.52 -4.08
C ILE A 71 -2.76 1.43 -5.15
N ALA A 72 -2.94 0.16 -4.76
CA ALA A 72 -3.02 -0.96 -5.69
C ALA A 72 -4.19 -0.83 -6.68
N GLU A 73 -5.36 -0.34 -6.25
CA GLU A 73 -6.49 -0.02 -7.14
C GLU A 73 -6.10 1.00 -8.21
N ILE A 74 -5.43 2.08 -7.82
CA ILE A 74 -4.95 3.11 -8.76
C ILE A 74 -3.97 2.50 -9.76
N LEU A 75 -3.06 1.62 -9.30
CA LEU A 75 -2.09 0.97 -10.19
C LEU A 75 -2.75 -0.03 -11.14
N ALA A 76 -3.79 -0.73 -10.69
CA ALA A 76 -4.59 -1.64 -11.52
C ALA A 76 -5.34 -0.88 -12.63
N ASP A 77 -5.93 0.27 -12.30
CA ASP A 77 -6.57 1.16 -13.28
C ASP A 77 -5.57 1.65 -14.34
N LEU A 78 -4.31 1.86 -13.94
CA LEU A 78 -3.20 2.25 -14.81
C LEU A 78 -2.55 1.07 -15.55
N LYS A 79 -3.05 -0.17 -15.37
CA LYS A 79 -2.53 -1.39 -16.01
C LYS A 79 -1.07 -1.68 -15.71
N LEU A 80 -0.65 -1.43 -14.46
CA LEU A 80 0.66 -1.90 -14.00
C LEU A 80 0.64 -3.40 -13.75
N ASP A 81 1.84 -3.97 -13.69
CA ASP A 81 2.08 -5.40 -13.55
C ASP A 81 1.87 -5.92 -12.12
N GLN A 82 1.77 -7.24 -12.00
CA GLN A 82 1.56 -7.98 -10.75
C GLN A 82 2.50 -7.52 -9.62
N ASP A 83 3.81 -7.43 -9.91
CA ASP A 83 4.82 -7.06 -8.91
C ASP A 83 4.62 -5.64 -8.39
N SER A 84 4.14 -4.72 -9.24
CA SER A 84 3.83 -3.34 -8.84
C SER A 84 2.62 -3.27 -7.89
N LEU A 85 1.58 -4.07 -8.15
CA LEU A 85 0.40 -4.13 -7.28
C LEU A 85 0.77 -4.76 -5.92
N VAL A 86 1.51 -5.87 -5.92
CA VAL A 86 2.03 -6.49 -4.67
C VAL A 86 2.89 -5.49 -3.89
N ALA A 87 3.79 -4.77 -4.58
CA ALA A 87 4.61 -3.74 -3.95
C ALA A 87 3.77 -2.60 -3.34
N ALA A 88 2.70 -2.17 -4.00
CA ALA A 88 1.80 -1.14 -3.48
C ALA A 88 1.09 -1.55 -2.19
N VAL A 89 0.59 -2.79 -2.13
CA VAL A 89 -0.08 -3.33 -0.94
C VAL A 89 0.85 -3.31 0.28
N ILE A 90 2.13 -3.67 0.10
CA ILE A 90 3.10 -3.88 1.19
C ILE A 90 3.90 -2.61 1.52
N TYR A 91 4.03 -1.67 0.58
CA TYR A 91 4.92 -0.52 0.68
C TYR A 91 4.79 0.24 2.01
N ARG A 92 3.56 0.44 2.47
CA ARG A 92 3.30 1.26 3.66
C ARG A 92 3.76 0.58 4.95
N ASP A 93 3.68 -0.75 5.02
CA ASP A 93 4.20 -1.52 6.16
C ASP A 93 5.71 -1.41 6.27
N VAL A 94 6.43 -1.40 5.15
CA VAL A 94 7.89 -1.18 5.13
C VAL A 94 8.22 0.26 5.50
N ARG A 95 7.49 1.23 4.93
CA ARG A 95 7.70 2.67 5.19
C ARG A 95 7.54 3.02 6.67
N GLU A 96 6.56 2.40 7.33
CA GLU A 96 6.24 2.64 8.74
C GLU A 96 7.07 1.76 9.68
N GLY A 97 7.97 0.93 9.15
CA GLY A 97 8.87 0.09 9.94
C GLY A 97 8.18 -1.12 10.58
N LYS A 98 6.99 -1.51 10.11
CA LYS A 98 6.24 -2.68 10.58
C LYS A 98 6.83 -3.98 10.03
N THR A 99 7.44 -3.94 8.86
CA THR A 99 8.22 -5.05 8.28
C THR A 99 9.48 -4.53 7.58
N SER A 100 10.36 -5.42 7.13
CA SER A 100 11.63 -5.07 6.50
C SER A 100 11.70 -5.49 5.04
N LEU A 101 12.49 -4.78 4.23
CA LEU A 101 12.76 -5.14 2.83
C LEU A 101 13.32 -6.57 2.69
N LYS A 102 14.07 -7.05 3.70
CA LYS A 102 14.59 -8.41 3.72
C LYS A 102 13.45 -9.44 3.76
N VAL A 103 12.49 -9.25 4.67
CA VAL A 103 11.31 -10.13 4.78
C VAL A 103 10.50 -10.10 3.49
N VAL A 104 10.30 -8.91 2.90
CA VAL A 104 9.59 -8.79 1.62
C VAL A 104 10.31 -9.55 0.51
N ALA A 105 11.64 -9.45 0.43
CA ALA A 105 12.42 -10.15 -0.59
C ALA A 105 12.35 -11.68 -0.44
N GLU A 106 12.27 -12.18 0.79
CA GLU A 106 12.14 -13.61 1.09
C GLU A 106 10.75 -14.16 0.74
N GLN A 107 9.69 -13.38 0.95
CA GLN A 107 8.30 -13.81 0.74
C GLN A 107 7.78 -13.56 -0.68
N PHE A 108 8.12 -12.40 -1.26
CA PHE A 108 7.55 -11.93 -2.54
C PHE A 108 8.61 -11.72 -3.62
N GLY A 109 9.88 -12.02 -3.31
CA GLY A 109 10.97 -11.96 -4.27
C GLY A 109 11.65 -10.59 -4.38
N ALA A 110 12.80 -10.60 -5.05
CA ALA A 110 13.69 -9.45 -5.13
C ALA A 110 13.14 -8.28 -5.95
N VAL A 111 12.23 -8.54 -6.90
CA VAL A 111 11.64 -7.48 -7.75
C VAL A 111 10.74 -6.58 -6.91
N VAL A 112 9.78 -7.16 -6.20
CA VAL A 112 8.88 -6.45 -5.28
C VAL A 112 9.67 -5.64 -4.25
N ALA A 113 10.68 -6.24 -3.61
CA ALA A 113 11.52 -5.53 -2.65
C ALA A 113 12.25 -4.32 -3.27
N LYS A 114 12.78 -4.46 -4.49
CA LYS A 114 13.43 -3.34 -5.20
C LYS A 114 12.46 -2.23 -5.59
N LEU A 115 11.23 -2.58 -5.98
CA LEU A 115 10.19 -1.58 -6.27
C LEU A 115 9.87 -0.75 -5.03
N ILE A 116 9.62 -1.41 -3.89
CA ILE A 116 9.38 -0.73 -2.61
C ILE A 116 10.57 0.15 -2.23
N GLU A 117 11.78 -0.38 -2.30
CA GLU A 117 13.00 0.39 -2.00
C GLU A 117 13.15 1.63 -2.90
N GLY A 118 12.86 1.49 -4.19
CA GLY A 118 12.85 2.59 -5.15
C GLY A 118 11.90 3.71 -4.75
N VAL A 119 10.64 3.36 -4.45
CA VAL A 119 9.62 4.32 -4.03
C VAL A 119 9.98 4.99 -2.69
N LEU A 120 10.53 4.24 -1.73
CA LEU A 120 11.01 4.79 -0.46
C LEU A 120 12.11 5.85 -0.67
N ARG A 121 13.07 5.59 -1.56
CA ARG A 121 14.12 6.56 -1.89
C ARG A 121 13.54 7.83 -2.54
N MET A 122 12.56 7.70 -3.43
CA MET A 122 11.90 8.85 -4.07
C MET A 122 11.13 9.71 -3.06
N ALA A 123 10.49 9.08 -2.08
CA ALA A 123 9.82 9.78 -0.99
C ALA A 123 10.83 10.55 -0.10
N ALA A 124 11.99 9.95 0.19
CA ALA A 124 13.05 10.59 0.96
C ALA A 124 13.67 11.81 0.23
N ILE A 125 13.89 11.70 -1.09
CA ILE A 125 14.39 12.82 -1.91
C ILE A 125 13.40 13.98 -1.87
N SER A 126 12.11 13.71 -2.09
CA SER A 126 11.05 14.73 -2.07
C SER A 126 11.00 15.49 -0.73
N ASN A 127 11.25 14.78 0.38
CA ASN A 127 11.31 15.40 1.71
C ASN A 127 12.56 16.25 1.92
N SER A 128 13.70 15.87 1.30
CA SER A 128 14.96 16.62 1.40
C SER A 128 15.02 17.86 0.50
N VAL A 129 14.31 17.87 -0.64
CA VAL A 129 14.35 18.95 -1.64
C VAL A 129 13.32 20.07 -1.33
N ASN A 130 12.56 19.96 -0.23
CA ASN A 130 11.57 20.95 0.17
C ASN A 130 11.96 21.87 1.35
N PRO A 131 13.11 22.59 1.34
CA PRO A 131 13.33 23.74 2.20
C PRO A 131 12.90 25.05 1.49
N ARG A 132 11.63 25.16 1.08
CA ARG A 132 11.07 26.46 0.65
C ARG A 132 10.38 27.14 1.80
N GLU A 133 11.22 27.62 2.73
CA GLU A 133 10.86 28.80 3.50
C GLU A 133 10.63 29.99 2.56
N SER A 134 9.51 30.63 2.83
CA SER A 134 9.10 31.96 2.43
C SER A 134 10.23 32.98 2.47
N VAL A 135 10.56 33.55 1.31
CA VAL A 135 11.10 34.91 1.24
C VAL A 135 10.03 35.76 0.58
N VAL A 136 9.14 36.31 1.41
CA VAL A 136 8.32 37.45 1.03
C VAL A 136 9.23 38.66 1.10
N VAL A 137 9.74 39.10 -0.04
CA VAL A 137 10.35 40.43 -0.20
C VAL A 137 9.62 41.11 -1.35
N GLY A 138 8.52 41.77 -1.01
CA GLY A 138 7.94 42.84 -1.79
C GLY A 138 8.10 44.11 -0.99
N SER A 139 9.02 44.97 -1.43
CA SER A 139 9.19 46.35 -0.97
C SER A 139 8.16 47.26 -1.66
#